data_AF-A0A0D8BXI3-F1
#
_entry.id   AF-A0A0D8BXI3-F1
#
_cell.length_a   1.000
_cell.length_b   1.000
_cell.length_c   1.000
_cell.angle_alpha   90.00
_cell.angle_beta   90.00
_cell.angle_gamma   90.00
#
_symmetry.space_group_name_H-M   'P 1'
#
loop_
_entity.id
_entity.type
_entity.pdbx_description
1 polymer ?
#
loop_
_entity_poly.entity_id
_entity_poly.type
_entity_poly.pdbx_seq_one_letter_code
_entity_poly.pdbx_strand_id
1 'polypeptide(L)'
;MLSQIERGEKNPTIQVACQIAAGLGVTLSELLGEHEPKEIIMIKKEERYVYRDEQSGFERHLLSPVFPGQPIEFILNIIPPGQQSGVFPPHPKGTKEYIAVASGTLRVVLGERHYDLHEGDSLYYDAACEHQFINTGKEECRYYLIIHSPASKT
;
A
#
# COMPACT_ATOMS: atom_id res chain seq x y z
N MET A 1 -14.16 36.36 5.78
CA MET A 1 -13.11 35.32 5.70
C MET A 1 -13.62 34.03 5.06
N LEU A 2 -14.70 33.44 5.58
CA LEU A 2 -15.31 32.23 4.98
C LEU A 2 -15.69 32.42 3.49
N SER A 3 -16.34 33.53 3.17
CA SER A 3 -16.70 33.88 1.79
C SER A 3 -15.51 34.00 0.81
N GLN A 4 -14.31 34.33 1.29
CA GLN A 4 -13.09 34.34 0.45
C GLN A 4 -12.54 32.92 0.23
N ILE A 5 -12.70 32.05 1.23
CA ILE A 5 -12.35 30.63 1.14
C ILE A 5 -13.27 29.94 0.11
N GLU A 6 -14.58 30.22 0.16
CA GLU A 6 -15.57 29.67 -0.78
C GLU A 6 -15.33 30.10 -2.23
N ARG A 7 -14.83 31.33 -2.45
CA ARG A 7 -14.46 31.81 -3.79
C ARG A 7 -13.06 31.38 -4.26
N GLY A 8 -12.34 30.58 -3.47
CA GLY A 8 -10.97 30.15 -3.79
C GLY A 8 -9.92 31.27 -3.70
N GLU A 9 -10.27 32.43 -3.15
CA GLU A 9 -9.37 33.57 -2.99
C GLU A 9 -8.37 33.36 -1.82
N LYS A 10 -8.64 32.39 -0.94
CA LYS A 10 -7.80 32.09 0.22
C LYS A 10 -7.86 30.61 0.62
N ASN A 11 -6.69 30.00 0.81
CA ASN A 11 -6.60 28.63 1.34
C ASN A 11 -6.66 28.64 2.88
N PRO A 12 -7.59 27.90 3.51
CA PRO A 12 -7.65 27.79 4.96
C PRO A 12 -6.49 26.93 5.50
N THR A 13 -6.07 27.17 6.73
CA THR A 13 -5.26 26.21 7.48
C THR A 13 -6.12 25.01 7.89
N ILE A 14 -5.50 23.88 8.24
CA ILE A 14 -6.22 22.70 8.76
C ILE A 14 -7.11 23.08 9.96
N GLN A 15 -6.58 23.90 10.87
CA GLN A 15 -7.33 24.37 12.03
C GLN A 15 -8.60 25.14 11.64
N VAL A 16 -8.50 26.03 10.64
CA VAL A 16 -9.65 26.80 10.14
C VAL A 16 -10.65 25.86 9.43
N ALA A 17 -10.18 24.91 8.62
CA ALA A 17 -11.04 23.93 7.97
C ALA A 17 -11.82 23.07 8.99
N CYS A 18 -11.15 22.59 10.05
CA CYS A 18 -11.81 21.86 11.13
C CYS A 18 -12.88 22.70 11.85
N GLN A 19 -12.62 23.99 12.09
CA GLN A 19 -13.60 24.88 12.70
C GLN A 19 -14.82 25.12 11.80
N ILE A 20 -14.60 25.24 10.50
CA ILE A 20 -15.69 25.35 9.50
C ILE A 20 -16.53 24.07 9.52
N ALA A 21 -15.89 22.89 9.47
CA ALA A 21 -16.57 21.60 9.49
C ALA A 21 -17.43 21.44 10.75
N ALA A 22 -16.86 21.71 11.91
CA ALA A 22 -17.57 21.68 13.19
C ALA A 22 -18.76 22.66 13.24
N GLY A 23 -18.60 23.88 12.70
CA GLY A 23 -19.67 24.87 12.62
C GLY A 23 -20.82 24.48 11.68
N LEU A 24 -20.53 23.66 10.67
CA LEU A 24 -21.51 23.11 9.72
C LEU A 24 -22.09 21.76 10.16
N GLY A 25 -21.61 21.19 11.27
CA GLY A 25 -22.06 19.88 11.76
C GLY A 25 -21.63 18.70 10.88
N VAL A 26 -20.58 18.87 10.08
CA VAL A 26 -20.01 17.84 9.21
C VAL A 26 -18.59 17.48 9.65
N THR A 27 -18.10 16.32 9.25
CA THR A 27 -16.70 15.94 9.36
C THR A 27 -15.83 16.76 8.41
N LEU A 28 -14.52 16.82 8.68
CA LEU A 28 -13.57 17.45 7.75
C LEU A 28 -13.57 16.74 6.38
N SER A 29 -13.81 15.42 6.35
CA SER A 29 -13.91 14.62 5.12
C SER A 29 -15.07 15.10 4.24
N GLU A 30 -16.26 15.21 4.84
CA GLU A 30 -17.46 15.71 4.16
C GLU A 30 -17.29 17.17 3.69
N LEU A 31 -16.64 18.01 4.50
CA LEU A 31 -16.35 19.41 4.12
C LEU A 31 -15.43 19.51 2.89
N LEU A 32 -14.44 18.64 2.79
CA LEU A 32 -13.48 18.62 1.67
C LEU A 32 -14.04 17.97 0.40
N GLY A 33 -15.27 17.44 0.49
CA GLY A 33 -15.92 16.66 -0.55
C GLY A 33 -15.32 15.26 -0.58
N GLU A 34 -16.06 14.29 -0.05
CA GLU A 34 -15.87 12.90 -0.44
C GLU A 34 -16.14 12.85 -1.95
N HIS A 35 -15.06 12.88 -2.74
CA HIS A 35 -15.19 12.51 -4.14
C HIS A 35 -15.59 11.05 -4.12
N GLU A 36 -16.78 10.75 -4.64
CA GLU A 36 -17.10 9.37 -5.01
C GLU A 36 -15.88 8.84 -5.78
N PRO A 37 -15.28 7.73 -5.31
CA PRO A 37 -14.12 7.18 -6.00
C PRO A 37 -14.55 6.95 -7.44
N LYS A 38 -13.82 7.57 -8.38
CA LYS A 38 -14.09 7.42 -9.82
C LYS A 38 -14.31 5.93 -10.10
N GLU A 39 -15.41 5.58 -10.78
CA GLU A 39 -15.77 4.17 -11.06
C GLU A 39 -14.61 3.38 -11.69
N ILE A 40 -13.73 4.07 -12.43
CA ILE A 40 -12.53 3.51 -13.05
C ILE A 40 -11.34 4.44 -12.81
N ILE A 41 -10.24 3.87 -12.32
CA ILE A 41 -8.94 4.55 -12.17
C ILE A 41 -7.89 3.77 -12.94
N MET A 42 -7.21 4.43 -13.87
CA MET A 42 -6.06 3.89 -14.59
C MET A 42 -4.78 4.51 -14.02
N ILE A 43 -3.85 3.69 -13.55
CA ILE A 43 -2.53 4.11 -13.08
C ILE A 43 -1.50 3.69 -14.13
N LYS A 44 -0.92 4.64 -14.85
CA LYS A 44 0.14 4.33 -15.81
C LYS A 44 1.40 3.92 -15.07
N LYS A 45 2.27 3.14 -15.74
CA LYS A 45 3.49 2.61 -15.13
C LYS A 45 4.40 3.71 -14.59
N GLU A 46 4.52 4.79 -15.35
CA GLU A 46 5.34 5.97 -15.07
C GLU A 46 4.75 6.90 -13.99
N GLU A 47 3.48 6.71 -13.63
CA GLU A 47 2.76 7.51 -12.62
C GLU A 47 2.68 6.80 -11.26
N ARG A 48 3.22 5.58 -11.15
CA ARG A 48 3.17 4.79 -9.91
C ARG A 48 3.97 5.46 -8.81
N TYR A 49 3.44 5.41 -7.59
CA TYR A 49 4.27 5.63 -6.41
C TYR A 49 5.25 4.47 -6.27
N VAL A 50 6.54 4.81 -6.26
CA VAL A 50 7.63 3.85 -6.09
C VAL A 50 8.40 4.21 -4.83
N TYR A 51 8.43 3.27 -3.89
CA TYR A 51 9.39 3.30 -2.80
C TYR A 51 10.60 2.45 -3.20
N ARG A 52 11.80 2.95 -2.92
CA ARG A 52 13.06 2.25 -3.12
C ARG A 52 13.90 2.33 -1.85
N ASP A 53 14.37 1.18 -1.39
CA ASP A 53 15.41 1.12 -0.37
C ASP A 53 16.79 1.26 -1.04
N GLU A 54 17.55 2.29 -0.66
CA GLU A 54 18.84 2.60 -1.29
C GLU A 54 19.94 1.57 -0.96
N GLN A 55 19.81 0.81 0.12
CA GLN A 55 20.84 -0.15 0.54
C GLN A 55 20.68 -1.50 -0.16
N SER A 56 19.47 -2.04 -0.17
CA SER A 56 19.15 -3.34 -0.77
C SER A 56 18.71 -3.25 -2.23
N GLY A 57 18.30 -2.06 -2.69
CA GLY A 57 17.68 -1.89 -4.00
C GLY A 57 16.28 -2.49 -4.10
N PHE A 58 15.67 -2.89 -2.98
CA PHE A 58 14.29 -3.36 -2.94
C PHE A 58 13.33 -2.24 -3.35
N GLU A 59 12.45 -2.52 -4.31
CA GLU A 59 11.44 -1.56 -4.78
C GLU A 59 10.02 -2.06 -4.53
N ARG A 60 9.13 -1.14 -4.15
CA ARG A 60 7.68 -1.34 -4.03
C ARG A 60 6.96 -0.37 -4.94
N HIS A 61 6.30 -0.91 -5.98
CA HIS A 61 5.53 -0.16 -6.95
C HIS A 61 4.05 -0.33 -6.63
N LEU A 62 3.37 0.73 -6.20
CA LEU A 62 1.95 0.66 -5.88
C LEU A 62 1.12 0.64 -7.18
N LEU A 63 0.29 -0.38 -7.34
CA LEU A 63 -0.56 -0.64 -8.50
C LEU A 63 -2.03 -0.33 -8.26
N SER A 64 -2.46 -0.22 -7.00
CA SER A 64 -3.80 0.19 -6.62
C SER A 64 -3.87 1.68 -6.27
N PRO A 65 -5.04 2.31 -6.43
CA PRO A 65 -5.26 3.66 -5.91
C PRO A 65 -5.24 3.68 -4.37
N VAL A 66 -4.98 4.86 -3.80
CA VAL A 66 -5.05 5.12 -2.36
C VAL A 66 -6.18 6.10 -2.08
N PHE A 67 -7.22 5.64 -1.39
CA PHE A 67 -8.28 6.50 -0.87
C PHE A 67 -8.83 5.92 0.44
N PRO A 68 -9.46 6.76 1.29
CA PRO A 68 -10.03 6.32 2.55
C PRO A 68 -10.98 5.13 2.36
N GLY A 69 -10.85 4.12 3.24
CA GLY A 69 -11.73 2.95 3.25
C GLY A 69 -11.39 1.85 2.24
N GLN A 70 -10.41 2.02 1.35
CA GLN A 70 -9.97 0.96 0.45
C GLN A 70 -9.20 -0.12 1.23
N PRO A 71 -9.70 -1.38 1.29
CA PRO A 71 -9.07 -2.41 2.12
C PRO A 71 -7.91 -3.12 1.40
N ILE A 72 -7.70 -2.84 0.11
CA ILE A 72 -6.75 -3.55 -0.74
C ILE A 72 -5.63 -2.61 -1.18
N GLU A 73 -4.39 -3.02 -0.91
CA GLU A 73 -3.19 -2.54 -1.58
C GLU A 73 -2.71 -3.61 -2.56
N PHE A 74 -2.51 -3.24 -3.82
CA PHE A 74 -1.92 -4.12 -4.84
C PHE A 74 -0.56 -3.56 -5.25
N ILE A 75 0.49 -4.37 -5.13
CA ILE A 75 1.89 -3.92 -5.21
C ILE A 75 2.66 -4.86 -6.13
N LEU A 76 3.52 -4.30 -6.98
CA LEU A 76 4.61 -5.02 -7.62
C LEU A 76 5.89 -4.76 -6.82
N ASN A 77 6.48 -5.82 -6.31
CA ASN A 77 7.74 -5.79 -5.60
C ASN A 77 8.86 -6.28 -6.51
N ILE A 78 10.03 -5.67 -6.40
CA ILE A 78 11.23 -6.03 -7.15
C ILE A 78 12.39 -6.14 -6.17
N ILE A 79 13.07 -7.30 -6.15
CA ILE A 79 14.22 -7.56 -5.28
C ILE A 79 15.42 -7.96 -6.15
N PRO A 80 16.54 -7.21 -6.11
CA PRO A 80 17.77 -7.60 -6.81
C PRO A 80 18.33 -8.95 -6.34
N PRO A 81 19.21 -9.61 -7.13
CA PRO A 81 19.80 -10.89 -6.76
C PRO A 81 20.47 -10.86 -5.38
N GLY A 82 20.16 -11.84 -4.53
CA GLY A 82 20.73 -11.96 -3.18
C GLY A 82 20.31 -10.89 -2.17
N GLN A 83 19.37 -10.01 -2.53
CA GLN A 83 18.86 -8.94 -1.65
C GLN A 83 17.54 -9.34 -0.97
N GLN A 84 17.05 -8.47 -0.07
CA GLN A 84 15.88 -8.72 0.75
C GLN A 84 15.11 -7.43 1.04
N SER A 85 13.84 -7.58 1.43
CA SER A 85 12.96 -6.46 1.80
C SER A 85 13.24 -5.85 3.18
N GLY A 86 14.09 -6.49 3.98
CA GLY A 86 14.09 -6.30 5.43
C GLY A 86 12.91 -7.03 6.10
N VAL A 87 12.85 -6.93 7.43
CA VAL A 87 11.83 -7.59 8.26
C VAL A 87 10.65 -6.65 8.47
N PHE A 88 9.45 -7.10 8.12
CA PHE A 88 8.22 -6.38 8.40
C PHE A 88 7.60 -6.84 9.73
N PRO A 89 7.16 -5.89 10.58
CA PRO A 89 6.43 -6.24 11.78
C PRO A 89 5.08 -6.89 11.42
N PRO A 90 4.48 -7.66 12.35
CA PRO A 90 3.15 -8.21 12.16
C PRO A 90 2.11 -7.13 11.78
N HIS A 91 1.31 -7.41 10.76
CA HIS A 91 0.14 -6.61 10.45
C HIS A 91 -0.97 -6.80 11.50
N PRO A 92 -1.98 -5.90 11.54
CA PRO A 92 -3.17 -6.11 12.35
C PRO A 92 -3.82 -7.47 12.07
N LYS A 93 -4.44 -8.06 13.10
CA LYS A 93 -5.13 -9.35 12.98
C LYS A 93 -6.22 -9.29 11.91
N GLY A 94 -6.24 -10.29 11.03
CA GLY A 94 -7.18 -10.37 9.91
C GLY A 94 -6.66 -9.74 8.62
N THR A 95 -5.49 -9.10 8.63
CA THR A 95 -4.79 -8.72 7.41
C THR A 95 -4.31 -9.98 6.70
N LYS A 96 -4.57 -10.07 5.40
CA LYS A 96 -4.22 -11.20 4.56
C LYS A 96 -3.30 -10.75 3.45
N GLU A 97 -2.29 -11.57 3.16
CA GLU A 97 -1.41 -11.33 2.04
C GLU A 97 -1.49 -12.46 1.02
N TYR A 98 -1.49 -12.05 -0.25
CA TYR A 98 -1.47 -12.95 -1.40
C TYR A 98 -0.29 -12.58 -2.28
N ILE A 99 0.52 -13.57 -2.62
CA ILE A 99 1.72 -13.42 -3.43
C ILE A 99 1.57 -14.21 -4.71
N ALA A 100 2.06 -13.66 -5.82
CA ALA A 100 2.30 -14.40 -7.05
C ALA A 100 3.66 -13.99 -7.63
N VAL A 101 4.54 -14.95 -7.86
CA VAL A 101 5.87 -14.69 -8.44
C VAL A 101 5.74 -14.54 -9.95
N ALA A 102 6.06 -13.34 -10.45
CA ALA A 102 6.03 -13.05 -11.88
C ALA A 102 7.31 -13.50 -12.59
N SER A 103 8.47 -13.44 -11.91
CA SER A 103 9.74 -13.95 -12.41
C SER A 103 10.76 -14.11 -11.26
N GLY A 104 11.73 -15.01 -11.46
CA GLY A 104 12.82 -15.23 -10.51
C GLY A 104 12.46 -16.19 -9.36
N THR A 105 13.17 -16.05 -8.24
CA THR A 105 13.00 -16.92 -7.06
C THR A 105 12.79 -16.09 -5.82
N LEU A 106 11.72 -16.37 -5.08
CA LEU A 106 11.34 -15.67 -3.87
C LEU A 106 11.30 -16.63 -2.69
N ARG A 107 12.09 -16.34 -1.66
CA ARG A 107 11.89 -16.95 -0.33
C ARG A 107 11.01 -16.03 0.51
N VAL A 108 9.92 -16.58 1.02
CA VAL A 108 9.07 -15.93 2.03
C VAL A 108 9.39 -16.53 3.39
N VAL A 109 9.76 -15.68 4.34
CA VAL A 109 9.99 -16.05 5.74
C VAL A 109 8.80 -15.59 6.56
N LEU A 110 8.16 -16.50 7.29
CA LEU A 110 7.00 -16.25 8.17
C LEU A 110 7.32 -16.76 9.58
N GLY A 111 7.87 -15.88 10.43
CA GLY A 111 8.54 -16.29 11.66
C GLY A 111 9.67 -17.28 11.38
N GLU A 112 9.60 -18.48 11.94
CA GLU A 112 10.61 -19.54 11.76
C GLU A 112 10.43 -20.38 10.48
N ARG A 113 9.35 -20.16 9.73
CA ARG A 113 9.03 -20.96 8.54
C ARG A 113 9.53 -20.27 7.28
N HIS A 114 10.01 -21.07 6.33
CA HIS A 114 10.51 -20.59 5.05
C HIS A 114 9.80 -21.31 3.90
N TYR A 115 9.42 -20.55 2.87
CA TYR A 115 8.77 -21.07 1.67
C TYR A 115 9.49 -20.51 0.44
N ASP A 116 10.04 -21.40 -0.39
CA ASP A 116 10.69 -21.03 -1.65
C ASP A 116 9.68 -21.14 -2.79
N LEU A 117 9.46 -20.02 -3.46
CA LEU A 117 8.54 -19.86 -4.58
C LEU A 117 9.33 -19.57 -5.85
N HIS A 118 8.92 -20.19 -6.94
CA HIS A 118 9.47 -19.97 -8.28
C HIS A 118 8.44 -19.24 -9.14
N GLU A 119 8.84 -18.85 -10.35
CA GLU A 119 7.95 -18.24 -11.33
C GLU A 119 6.64 -19.03 -11.50
N GLY A 120 5.50 -18.32 -11.38
CA GLY A 120 4.16 -18.89 -11.45
C GLY A 120 3.60 -19.40 -10.11
N ASP A 121 4.45 -19.60 -9.10
CA ASP A 121 3.98 -20.00 -7.77
C ASP A 121 3.27 -18.84 -7.06
N SER A 122 2.38 -19.21 -6.13
CA SER A 122 1.65 -18.28 -5.28
C SER A 122 1.65 -18.72 -3.83
N LEU A 123 1.50 -17.76 -2.92
CA LEU A 123 1.42 -18.00 -1.49
C LEU A 123 0.33 -17.13 -0.87
N TYR A 124 -0.38 -17.69 0.10
CA TYR A 124 -1.34 -16.98 0.92
C TYR A 124 -1.02 -17.20 2.40
N TYR A 125 -1.16 -16.16 3.21
CA TYR A 125 -1.08 -16.28 4.67
C TYR A 125 -1.86 -15.17 5.40
N ASP A 126 -2.16 -15.42 6.67
CA ASP A 126 -2.57 -14.40 7.63
C ASP A 126 -1.33 -13.61 8.06
N ALA A 127 -1.32 -12.31 7.75
CA ALA A 127 -0.16 -11.45 7.89
C ALA A 127 0.02 -10.89 9.31
N ALA A 128 -0.72 -11.41 10.30
CA ALA A 128 -0.50 -11.14 11.71
C ALA A 128 0.73 -11.87 12.28
N CYS A 129 1.82 -11.93 11.49
CA CYS A 129 3.11 -12.45 11.87
C CYS A 129 4.23 -11.63 11.22
N GLU A 130 5.41 -11.67 11.85
CA GLU A 130 6.61 -11.10 11.27
C GLU A 130 6.94 -11.83 9.97
N HIS A 131 7.24 -11.07 8.92
CA HIS A 131 7.51 -11.64 7.61
C HIS A 131 8.59 -10.88 6.85
N GLN A 132 9.25 -11.58 5.94
CA GLN A 132 10.35 -11.07 5.13
C GLN A 132 10.40 -11.74 3.76
N PHE A 133 10.82 -10.98 2.75
CA PHE A 133 10.98 -11.43 1.38
C PHE A 133 12.46 -11.38 0.96
N ILE A 134 12.97 -12.47 0.44
CA ILE A 134 14.39 -12.61 0.07
C ILE A 134 14.47 -13.17 -1.36
N ASN A 135 15.25 -12.52 -2.21
CA ASN A 135 15.61 -13.11 -3.50
C ASN A 135 16.83 -14.02 -3.32
N THR A 136 16.59 -15.33 -3.33
CA THR A 136 17.65 -16.35 -3.21
C THR A 136 18.27 -16.73 -4.57
N GLY A 137 17.75 -16.17 -5.66
CA GLY A 137 18.20 -16.41 -7.02
C GLY A 137 19.36 -15.51 -7.46
N LYS A 138 19.81 -15.74 -8.70
CA LYS A 138 20.89 -14.98 -9.37
C LYS A 138 20.38 -13.87 -10.28
N GLU A 139 19.08 -13.84 -10.54
CA GLU A 139 18.39 -12.86 -11.39
C GLU A 139 17.41 -12.04 -10.55
N GLU A 140 16.96 -10.89 -11.08
CA GLU A 140 15.95 -10.05 -10.43
C GLU A 140 14.66 -10.85 -10.17
N CYS A 141 14.16 -10.79 -8.92
CA CYS A 141 12.88 -11.39 -8.56
C CYS A 141 11.81 -10.31 -8.59
N ARG A 142 10.70 -10.60 -9.29
CA ARG A 142 9.53 -9.73 -9.40
C ARG A 142 8.32 -10.50 -8.91
N TYR A 143 7.59 -9.95 -7.96
CA TYR A 143 6.38 -10.60 -7.44
C TYR A 143 5.29 -9.58 -7.15
N TYR A 144 4.08 -10.02 -7.35
CA TYR A 144 2.86 -9.31 -6.98
C TYR A 144 2.52 -9.61 -5.53
N LEU A 145 2.13 -8.58 -4.78
CA LEU A 145 1.63 -8.68 -3.42
C LEU A 145 0.30 -7.95 -3.33
N ILE A 146 -0.72 -8.64 -2.82
CA ILE A 146 -1.98 -8.02 -2.42
C ILE A 146 -2.05 -8.06 -0.91
N ILE A 147 -2.18 -6.90 -0.28
CA ILE A 147 -2.44 -6.76 1.15
C ILE A 147 -3.92 -6.41 1.30
N HIS A 148 -4.69 -7.30 1.92
CA HIS A 148 -6.08 -7.08 2.24
C HIS A 148 -6.23 -6.85 3.74
N SER A 149 -6.39 -5.59 4.12
CA SER A 149 -6.60 -5.16 5.50
C SER A 149 -8.05 -5.40 5.94
N PRO A 150 -8.29 -5.74 7.21
CA PRO A 150 -9.65 -5.81 7.74
C PRO A 150 -10.31 -4.43 7.69
N ALA A 151 -11.63 -4.39 7.53
CA ALA A 151 -12.37 -3.14 7.63
C ALA A 151 -12.09 -2.47 9.00
N SER A 152 -11.82 -1.16 8.99
CA SER A 152 -11.76 -0.40 10.23
C SER A 152 -13.11 -0.50 10.92
N LYS A 153 -13.13 -1.00 12.17
CA LYS A 153 -14.32 -0.94 13.00
C LYS A 153 -14.55 0.53 13.36
N THR A 154 -15.66 1.08 12.87
CA THR A 154 -16.25 2.32 13.37
C THR A 154 -16.67 2.19 14.83
#